data_AF-A0A355F1W4-F1
#
_entry.id   AF-A0A355F1W4-F1
#
_cell.length_a   1.000
_cell.length_b   1.000
_cell.length_c   1.000
_cell.angle_alpha   90.00
_cell.angle_beta   90.00
_cell.angle_gamma   90.00
#
_symmetry.space_group_name_H-M   'P 1'
#
loop_
_entity.id
_entity.type
_entity.pdbx_description
1 polymer ?
#
loop_
_entity_poly.entity_id
_entity_poly.type
_entity_poly.pdbx_seq_one_letter_code
_entity_poly.pdbx_strand_id
1 'polypeptide(L)'
;MISGLSLCLLLRTSSLGWAALAALLTIVSKFVLRWRGKHVFNPTNFGIVALLLTTHRVWVSPGQWGSVAFFAFLMACLGGLVVHRAARSDVTWAFLAFYLMVLFGRALWLGQPMAIPLHQLESGAFLLFSFFMISDPKTTPDSRAGRILFALLVALGAGFVHFVLYRPNGLLLALAFLSPLVPLLDRLLPGKRYDWKPDPVPATAPPLLAERRLA
;
A
#
# COMPACT_ATOMS: atom_id res chain seq x y z
N MET A 1 -10.75 10.86 0.77
CA MET A 1 -11.72 9.75 0.58
C MET A 1 -11.07 8.39 0.81
N ILE A 2 -10.02 8.01 0.09
CA ILE A 2 -9.36 6.68 0.25
C ILE A 2 -8.97 6.40 1.72
N SER A 3 -8.22 7.29 2.38
CA SER A 3 -7.81 7.07 3.78
C SER A 3 -8.97 6.90 4.76
N GLY A 4 -10.08 7.62 4.56
CA GLY A 4 -11.27 7.50 5.41
C GLY A 4 -11.97 6.16 5.24
N LEU A 5 -12.14 5.71 3.98
CA LEU A 5 -12.68 4.38 3.69
C LEU A 5 -11.77 3.29 4.25
N SER A 6 -10.46 3.37 4.05
CA SER A 6 -9.52 2.40 4.62
C SER A 6 -9.60 2.32 6.15
N LEU A 7 -9.76 3.44 6.85
CA LEU A 7 -9.99 3.43 8.31
C LEU A 7 -11.30 2.73 8.67
N CYS A 8 -12.41 3.04 8.00
CA CYS A 8 -13.70 2.38 8.25
C CYS A 8 -13.66 0.86 7.98
N LEU A 9 -12.90 0.45 6.97
CA LEU A 9 -12.82 -0.95 6.57
C LEU A 9 -11.89 -1.78 7.47
N LEU A 10 -10.80 -1.18 7.98
CA LEU A 10 -9.78 -1.88 8.77
C LEU A 10 -9.92 -1.73 10.28
N LEU A 11 -10.19 -0.51 10.75
CA LEU A 11 -10.14 -0.19 12.16
C LEU A 11 -11.43 -0.64 12.87
N ARG A 12 -11.28 -1.24 14.04
CA ARG A 12 -12.38 -1.56 14.94
C ARG A 12 -12.11 -0.98 16.32
N THR A 13 -13.15 -0.41 16.92
CA THR A 13 -13.15 0.16 18.25
C THR A 13 -14.61 0.30 18.74
N SER A 14 -14.81 0.23 20.04
CA SER A 14 -16.12 0.45 20.70
C SER A 14 -16.39 1.91 21.07
N SER A 15 -15.43 2.82 20.87
CA SER A 15 -15.59 4.23 21.20
C SER A 15 -15.30 5.14 20.01
N LEU A 16 -16.22 6.08 19.81
CA LEU A 16 -16.10 7.13 18.79
C LEU A 16 -14.85 7.99 19.00
N GLY A 17 -14.40 8.17 20.25
CA GLY A 17 -13.20 8.94 20.57
C GLY A 17 -11.93 8.31 19.97
N TRP A 18 -11.79 6.98 20.03
CA TRP A 18 -10.66 6.29 19.40
C TRP A 18 -10.73 6.34 17.87
N ALA A 19 -11.93 6.25 17.29
CA ALA A 19 -12.11 6.40 15.84
C ALA A 19 -11.74 7.82 15.37
N ALA A 20 -12.18 8.85 16.09
CA ALA A 20 -11.85 10.25 15.83
C ALA A 20 -10.34 10.49 15.98
N LEU A 21 -9.70 9.92 17.01
CA LEU A 21 -8.25 10.01 17.19
C LEU A 21 -7.50 9.33 16.05
N ALA A 22 -7.97 8.17 15.56
CA ALA A 22 -7.36 7.49 14.41
C ALA A 22 -7.42 8.35 13.15
N ALA A 23 -8.57 8.98 12.90
CA ALA A 23 -8.75 9.91 11.80
C ALA A 23 -7.86 11.14 11.94
N LEU A 24 -7.76 11.70 13.15
CA LEU A 24 -6.88 12.83 13.45
C LEU A 24 -5.41 12.47 13.16
N LEU A 25 -4.90 11.37 13.71
CA LEU A 25 -3.52 10.92 13.49
C LEU A 25 -3.24 10.64 12.00
N THR A 26 -4.22 10.07 11.29
CA THR A 26 -4.15 9.84 9.85
C THR A 26 -4.05 11.16 9.07
N ILE A 27 -4.86 12.16 9.43
CA ILE A 27 -4.85 13.46 8.76
C ILE A 27 -3.57 14.22 9.09
N VAL A 28 -3.18 14.30 10.37
CA VAL A 28 -2.00 15.02 10.84
C VAL A 28 -0.73 14.45 10.21
N SER A 29 -0.55 13.12 10.22
CA SER A 29 0.63 12.47 9.63
C SER A 29 0.79 12.80 8.14
N LYS A 30 -0.33 12.90 7.39
CA LYS A 30 -0.33 13.27 5.98
C LYS A 30 0.33 14.63 5.73
N PHE A 31 0.17 15.59 6.64
CA PHE A 31 0.65 16.97 6.46
C PHE A 31 1.98 17.23 7.17
N VAL A 32 2.17 16.67 8.36
CA VAL A 32 3.34 16.93 9.21
C VAL A 32 4.52 16.03 8.87
N LEU A 33 4.28 14.73 8.66
CA LEU A 33 5.35 13.74 8.46
C LEU A 33 5.73 13.64 6.98
N ARG A 34 6.37 14.70 6.49
CA ARG A 34 6.79 14.81 5.08
C ARG A 34 8.30 14.98 4.93
N TRP A 35 8.85 14.31 3.92
CA TRP A 35 10.24 14.46 3.51
C TRP A 35 10.32 14.87 2.05
N ARG A 36 10.92 16.04 1.77
CA ARG A 36 11.02 16.62 0.41
C ARG A 36 9.67 16.66 -0.33
N GLY A 37 8.57 16.87 0.38
CA GLY A 37 7.21 16.90 -0.19
C GLY A 37 6.58 15.52 -0.50
N LYS A 38 7.20 14.41 -0.08
CA LYS A 38 6.59 13.08 -0.02
C LYS A 38 6.12 12.79 1.40
N HIS A 39 5.14 11.91 1.57
CA HIS A 39 4.76 11.46 2.90
C HIS A 39 5.76 10.40 3.35
N VAL A 40 6.25 10.49 4.58
CA VAL A 40 7.16 9.46 5.10
C VAL A 40 6.40 8.16 5.32
N PHE A 41 5.23 8.25 5.92
CA PHE A 41 4.36 7.10 6.19
C PHE A 41 3.11 7.14 5.31
N ASN A 42 2.57 5.96 4.99
CA ASN A 42 1.18 5.86 4.53
C ASN A 42 0.26 6.41 5.65
N PRO A 43 -0.50 7.49 5.41
CA PRO A 43 -1.20 8.20 6.48
C PRO A 43 -2.20 7.31 7.23
N THR A 44 -2.95 6.49 6.49
CA THR A 44 -3.90 5.53 7.06
C THR A 44 -3.16 4.50 7.91
N ASN A 45 -2.10 3.91 7.36
CA ASN A 45 -1.30 2.91 8.07
C ASN A 45 -0.71 3.49 9.36
N PHE A 46 -0.21 4.73 9.32
CA PHE A 46 0.32 5.42 10.48
C PHE A 46 -0.73 5.58 11.57
N GLY A 47 -1.93 6.09 11.24
CA GLY A 47 -3.01 6.26 12.21
C GLY A 47 -3.44 4.95 12.86
N ILE A 48 -3.53 3.87 12.09
CA ILE A 48 -3.86 2.53 12.60
C ILE A 48 -2.75 2.01 13.51
N VAL A 49 -1.50 2.00 13.04
CA VAL A 49 -0.35 1.44 13.79
C VAL A 49 -0.08 2.23 15.06
N ALA A 50 -0.18 3.57 15.03
CA ALA A 50 -0.03 4.39 16.22
C ALA A 50 -1.01 4.00 17.33
N LEU A 51 -2.27 3.71 16.98
CA LEU A 51 -3.24 3.24 17.97
C LEU A 51 -3.00 1.79 18.40
N LEU A 52 -2.66 0.89 17.47
CA LEU A 52 -2.34 -0.50 17.80
C LEU A 52 -1.17 -0.62 18.79
N LEU A 53 -0.21 0.32 18.74
CA LEU A 53 0.95 0.34 19.64
C LEU A 53 0.66 1.04 20.97
N THR A 54 -0.32 1.94 21.03
CA THR A 54 -0.59 2.76 22.24
C THR A 54 -1.76 2.26 23.07
N THR A 55 -2.67 1.48 22.50
CA THR A 55 -3.85 0.99 23.20
C THR A 55 -4.29 -0.40 22.74
N HIS A 56 -4.85 -1.17 23.67
CA HIS A 56 -5.48 -2.46 23.39
C HIS A 56 -6.96 -2.34 23.04
N ARG A 57 -7.52 -1.12 23.02
CA ARG A 57 -8.94 -0.85 22.73
C ARG A 57 -9.26 -0.77 21.24
N VAL A 58 -8.24 -0.91 20.40
CA VAL A 58 -8.32 -0.80 18.96
C VAL A 58 -7.71 -2.06 18.37
N TRP A 59 -8.38 -2.63 17.38
CA TRP A 59 -7.88 -3.79 16.68
C TRP A 59 -8.20 -3.69 15.18
N VAL A 60 -7.47 -4.48 14.41
CA VAL A 60 -7.77 -4.74 13.01
C VAL A 60 -8.22 -6.18 12.96
N SER A 61 -9.36 -6.44 12.35
CA SER A 61 -9.91 -7.79 12.30
C SER A 61 -9.59 -8.44 10.96
N PRO A 62 -8.71 -9.45 10.92
CA PRO A 62 -8.48 -10.23 9.71
C PRO A 62 -9.77 -10.99 9.38
N GLY A 63 -10.21 -10.99 8.13
CA GLY A 63 -11.27 -11.90 7.66
C GLY A 63 -12.72 -11.62 8.10
N GLN A 64 -13.10 -10.39 8.48
CA GLN A 64 -14.53 -10.10 8.77
C GLN A 64 -15.45 -10.15 7.54
N TRP A 65 -14.86 -10.32 6.37
CA TRP A 65 -15.53 -10.23 5.10
C TRP A 65 -15.72 -11.66 4.66
N GLY A 66 -16.96 -12.13 4.62
CA GLY A 66 -17.26 -13.45 4.06
C GLY A 66 -16.69 -13.57 2.64
N SER A 67 -16.53 -14.82 2.16
CA SER A 67 -15.89 -15.10 0.87
C SER A 67 -16.44 -14.24 -0.27
N VAL A 68 -17.77 -14.04 -0.33
CA VAL A 68 -18.42 -13.19 -1.35
C VAL A 68 -17.91 -11.73 -1.32
N ALA A 69 -17.89 -11.09 -0.15
CA ALA A 69 -17.43 -9.71 -0.02
C ALA A 69 -15.93 -9.59 -0.30
N PHE A 70 -15.15 -10.57 0.14
CA PHE A 70 -13.72 -10.66 -0.18
C PHE A 70 -13.49 -10.77 -1.69
N PHE A 71 -14.15 -11.71 -2.37
CA PHE A 71 -14.01 -11.91 -3.81
C PHE A 71 -14.47 -10.70 -4.62
N ALA A 72 -15.60 -10.09 -4.26
CA ALA A 72 -16.08 -8.87 -4.92
C ALA A 72 -15.04 -7.74 -4.80
N PHE A 73 -14.46 -7.56 -3.61
CA PHE A 73 -13.44 -6.55 -3.38
C PHE A 73 -12.11 -6.87 -4.09
N LEU A 74 -11.71 -8.14 -4.14
CA LEU A 74 -10.55 -8.60 -4.91
C LEU A 74 -10.72 -8.29 -6.40
N MET A 75 -11.89 -8.62 -6.97
CA MET A 75 -12.20 -8.32 -8.38
C MET A 75 -12.17 -6.82 -8.64
N ALA A 76 -12.72 -6.00 -7.73
CA ALA A 76 -12.64 -4.54 -7.84
C ALA A 76 -11.18 -4.03 -7.79
N CYS A 77 -10.33 -4.59 -6.91
CA CYS A 77 -8.91 -4.24 -6.83
C CYS A 77 -8.15 -4.61 -8.11
N LEU A 78 -8.36 -5.83 -8.62
CA LEU A 78 -7.72 -6.31 -9.84
C LEU A 78 -8.20 -5.54 -11.08
N GLY A 79 -9.51 -5.33 -11.21
CA GLY A 79 -10.10 -4.52 -12.28
C GLY A 79 -9.59 -3.08 -12.23
N GLY A 80 -9.51 -2.48 -11.04
CA GLY A 80 -8.89 -1.17 -10.83
C GLY A 80 -7.42 -1.14 -11.27
N LEU A 81 -6.62 -2.15 -10.93
CA LEU A 81 -5.22 -2.25 -11.34
C LEU A 81 -5.08 -2.32 -12.87
N VAL A 82 -5.93 -3.12 -13.53
CA VAL A 82 -5.95 -3.27 -14.99
C VAL A 82 -6.37 -1.98 -15.69
N VAL A 83 -7.45 -1.35 -15.25
CA VAL A 83 -8.01 -0.13 -15.86
C VAL A 83 -7.07 1.06 -15.65
N HIS A 84 -6.57 1.25 -14.43
CA HIS A 84 -5.77 2.43 -14.11
C HIS A 84 -4.29 2.31 -14.42
N ARG A 85 -3.81 1.14 -14.88
CA ARG A 85 -2.40 0.82 -15.17
C ARG A 85 -1.47 1.59 -14.22
N ALA A 86 -1.78 1.51 -12.92
CA ALA A 86 -1.31 2.49 -11.94
C ALA A 86 0.21 2.58 -12.02
N ALA A 87 0.75 3.79 -12.02
CA ALA A 87 2.15 4.13 -12.33
C ALA A 87 3.22 3.41 -11.46
N ARG A 88 2.82 2.51 -10.57
CA ARG A 88 3.63 1.75 -9.62
C ARG A 88 3.18 0.28 -9.46
N SER A 89 2.46 -0.33 -10.40
CA SER A 89 2.03 -1.75 -10.31
C SER A 89 3.17 -2.75 -10.04
N ASP A 90 4.42 -2.40 -10.41
CA ASP A 90 5.64 -3.16 -10.08
C ASP A 90 5.75 -3.52 -8.58
N VAL A 91 5.47 -2.56 -7.67
CA VAL A 91 5.68 -2.78 -6.23
C VAL A 91 4.65 -3.75 -5.66
N THR A 92 3.41 -3.66 -6.13
CA THR A 92 2.34 -4.58 -5.73
C THR A 92 2.66 -5.99 -6.18
N TRP A 93 3.07 -6.19 -7.43
CA TRP A 93 3.44 -7.52 -7.93
C TRP A 93 4.67 -8.09 -7.22
N ALA A 94 5.71 -7.28 -7.02
CA ALA A 94 6.89 -7.71 -6.27
C ALA A 94 6.52 -8.11 -4.84
N PHE A 95 5.71 -7.30 -4.15
CA PHE A 95 5.26 -7.60 -2.79
C PHE A 95 4.43 -8.87 -2.73
N LEU A 96 3.46 -9.05 -3.63
CA LEU A 96 2.65 -10.27 -3.69
C LEU A 96 3.57 -11.48 -3.89
N ALA A 97 4.50 -11.44 -4.84
CA ALA A 97 5.41 -12.55 -5.08
C ALA A 97 6.26 -12.90 -3.84
N PHE A 98 6.90 -11.91 -3.22
CA PHE A 98 7.74 -12.15 -2.04
C PHE A 98 6.94 -12.60 -0.82
N TYR A 99 5.78 -11.98 -0.56
CA TYR A 99 4.96 -12.33 0.59
C TYR A 99 4.33 -13.72 0.44
N LEU A 100 3.89 -14.09 -0.76
CA LEU A 100 3.43 -15.45 -1.05
C LEU A 100 4.57 -16.46 -0.88
N MET A 101 5.78 -16.14 -1.34
CA MET A 101 6.94 -17.01 -1.13
C MET A 101 7.25 -17.21 0.35
N VAL A 102 7.19 -16.16 1.18
CA VAL A 102 7.35 -16.28 2.64
C VAL A 102 6.25 -17.14 3.26
N LEU A 103 4.98 -16.89 2.89
CA LEU A 103 3.82 -17.55 3.47
C LEU A 103 3.75 -19.04 3.10
N PHE A 104 3.81 -19.35 1.81
CA PHE A 104 3.78 -20.73 1.31
C PHE A 104 5.10 -21.46 1.58
N GLY A 105 6.25 -20.80 1.45
CA GLY A 105 7.54 -21.39 1.77
C GLY A 105 7.60 -21.86 3.22
N ARG A 106 7.11 -21.03 4.16
CA ARG A 106 6.97 -21.45 5.57
C ARG A 106 5.98 -22.59 5.75
N ALA A 107 4.80 -22.53 5.11
CA ALA A 107 3.80 -23.58 5.23
C ALA A 107 4.34 -24.93 4.74
N LEU A 108 5.04 -24.95 3.60
CA LEU A 108 5.69 -26.14 3.06
C LEU A 108 6.81 -26.64 3.96
N TRP A 109 7.68 -25.75 4.46
CA TRP A 109 8.77 -26.12 5.35
C TRP A 109 8.29 -26.78 6.65
N LEU A 110 7.16 -26.32 7.19
CA LEU A 110 6.56 -26.86 8.40
C LEU A 110 5.56 -28.01 8.14
N GLY A 111 5.36 -28.43 6.89
CA GLY A 111 4.37 -29.45 6.53
C GLY A 111 2.93 -29.05 6.85
N GLN A 112 2.61 -27.76 6.85
CA GLN A 112 1.27 -27.25 7.15
C GLN A 112 0.29 -27.52 6.01
N PRO A 113 -0.99 -27.80 6.30
CA PRO A 113 -2.03 -27.86 5.28
C PRO A 113 -2.13 -26.55 4.49
N MET A 114 -2.25 -26.64 3.17
CA MET A 114 -2.34 -25.46 2.28
C MET A 114 -3.58 -24.59 2.53
N ALA A 115 -4.60 -25.12 3.22
CA ALA A 115 -5.75 -24.34 3.68
C ALA A 115 -5.33 -23.18 4.62
N ILE A 116 -4.26 -23.34 5.41
CA ILE A 116 -3.79 -22.33 6.36
C ILE A 116 -3.25 -21.07 5.66
N PRO A 117 -2.26 -21.15 4.74
CA PRO A 117 -1.80 -19.97 4.01
C PRO A 117 -2.88 -19.39 3.09
N LEU A 118 -3.75 -20.21 2.49
CA LEU A 118 -4.87 -19.72 1.69
C LEU A 118 -5.84 -18.86 2.51
N HIS A 119 -6.25 -19.35 3.69
CA HIS A 119 -7.12 -18.60 4.58
C HIS A 119 -6.48 -17.29 5.08
N GLN A 120 -5.16 -17.26 5.30
CA GLN A 120 -4.46 -16.03 5.66
C GLN A 120 -4.50 -14.96 4.55
N LEU A 121 -4.61 -15.36 3.29
CA LEU A 121 -4.76 -14.45 2.15
C LEU A 121 -6.19 -13.93 1.98
N GLU A 122 -7.18 -14.62 2.53
CA GLU A 122 -8.61 -14.23 2.55
C GLU A 122 -8.87 -13.09 3.57
N SER A 123 -8.07 -12.03 3.49
CA SER A 123 -8.13 -10.89 4.39
C SER A 123 -8.31 -9.59 3.61
N GLY A 124 -9.37 -8.84 3.93
CA GLY A 124 -9.55 -7.48 3.40
C GLY A 124 -8.38 -6.55 3.74
N ALA A 125 -7.69 -6.79 4.88
CA ALA A 125 -6.48 -6.06 5.23
C ALA A 125 -5.32 -6.35 4.28
N PHE A 126 -5.16 -7.60 3.84
CA PHE A 126 -4.16 -7.97 2.85
C PHE A 126 -4.42 -7.29 1.49
N LEU A 127 -5.68 -7.24 1.05
CA LEU A 127 -6.06 -6.57 -0.20
C LEU A 127 -5.85 -5.05 -0.13
N LEU A 128 -6.37 -4.40 0.92
CA LEU A 128 -6.19 -2.96 1.12
C LEU A 128 -4.71 -2.59 1.21
N PHE A 129 -3.92 -3.41 1.90
CA PHE A 129 -2.49 -3.24 1.99
C PHE A 129 -1.82 -3.30 0.60
N SER A 130 -2.05 -4.37 -0.14
CA SER A 130 -1.35 -4.67 -1.40
C SER A 130 -1.69 -3.68 -2.51
N PHE A 131 -2.96 -3.27 -2.59
CA PHE A 131 -3.45 -2.46 -3.70
C PHE A 131 -3.54 -0.97 -3.40
N PHE A 132 -3.61 -0.56 -2.12
CA PHE A 132 -3.78 0.85 -1.75
C PHE A 132 -2.72 1.40 -0.79
N MET A 133 -2.01 0.56 -0.02
CA MET A 133 -1.02 1.06 0.95
C MET A 133 0.40 0.99 0.42
N ILE A 134 0.87 -0.19 0.02
CA ILE A 134 2.25 -0.37 -0.47
C ILE A 134 2.45 0.22 -1.88
N SER A 135 1.36 0.33 -2.64
CA SER A 135 1.33 0.91 -3.98
C SER A 135 1.26 2.44 -4.01
N ASP A 136 1.08 3.11 -2.86
CA ASP A 136 0.92 4.56 -2.80
C ASP A 136 2.20 5.26 -3.32
N PRO A 137 2.13 5.97 -4.46
CA PRO A 137 3.30 6.58 -5.07
C PRO A 137 3.90 7.73 -4.24
N LYS A 138 3.17 8.24 -3.23
CA LYS A 138 3.68 9.28 -2.33
C LYS A 138 4.45 8.76 -1.14
N THR A 139 4.47 7.45 -0.90
CA THR A 139 5.16 6.80 0.23
C THR A 139 6.12 5.70 -0.17
N THR A 140 6.20 5.39 -1.46
CA THR A 140 7.02 4.31 -2.02
C THR A 140 8.23 4.87 -2.79
N PRO A 141 9.38 4.16 -2.88
CA PRO A 141 10.55 4.65 -3.60
C PRO A 141 10.30 4.97 -5.09
N ASP A 142 11.06 5.92 -5.63
CA ASP A 142 10.87 6.42 -7.00
C ASP A 142 11.42 5.48 -8.08
N SER A 143 12.56 4.84 -7.80
CA SER A 143 13.17 3.90 -8.74
C SER A 143 12.51 2.52 -8.69
N ARG A 144 12.47 1.82 -9.82
CA ARG A 144 11.89 0.46 -9.89
C ARG A 144 12.65 -0.51 -8.99
N ALA A 145 13.98 -0.44 -8.99
CA ALA A 145 14.83 -1.23 -8.11
C ALA A 145 14.54 -0.96 -6.62
N GLY A 146 14.41 0.33 -6.25
CA GLY A 146 14.06 0.71 -4.87
C GLY A 146 12.70 0.18 -4.45
N ARG A 147 11.71 0.16 -5.36
CA ARG A 147 10.39 -0.44 -5.09
C ARG A 147 10.44 -1.94 -4.86
N ILE A 148 11.16 -2.67 -5.71
CA ILE A 148 11.29 -4.13 -5.58
C ILE A 148 12.00 -4.46 -4.27
N LEU A 149 13.09 -3.76 -3.95
CA LEU A 149 13.80 -3.91 -2.68
C LEU A 149 12.90 -3.58 -1.48
N PHE A 150 12.15 -2.48 -1.55
CA PHE A 150 11.22 -2.11 -0.48
C PHE A 150 10.12 -3.16 -0.29
N ALA A 151 9.53 -3.67 -1.37
CA ALA A 151 8.55 -4.74 -1.33
C ALA A 151 9.10 -6.01 -0.69
N LEU A 152 10.34 -6.40 -1.01
CA LEU A 152 11.03 -7.53 -0.38
C LEU A 152 11.19 -7.31 1.13
N LEU A 153 11.74 -6.17 1.54
CA LEU A 153 11.96 -5.84 2.94
C LEU A 153 10.65 -5.84 3.73
N VAL A 154 9.57 -5.29 3.15
CA VAL A 154 8.25 -5.27 3.77
C VAL A 154 7.66 -6.67 3.87
N ALA A 155 7.80 -7.53 2.87
CA ALA A 155 7.35 -8.92 2.92
C ALA A 155 8.11 -9.72 4.00
N LEU A 156 9.43 -9.59 4.06
CA LEU A 156 10.26 -10.23 5.09
C LEU A 156 9.93 -9.69 6.49
N GLY A 157 9.79 -8.38 6.63
CA GLY A 157 9.40 -7.73 7.88
C GLY A 157 8.02 -8.19 8.35
N ALA A 158 7.06 -8.32 7.44
CA ALA A 158 5.73 -8.83 7.78
C ALA A 158 5.78 -10.29 8.24
N GLY A 159 6.55 -11.13 7.53
CA GLY A 159 6.81 -12.52 7.93
C GLY A 159 7.49 -12.61 9.30
N PHE A 160 8.49 -11.77 9.56
CA PHE A 160 9.17 -11.70 10.85
C PHE A 160 8.22 -11.32 11.99
N VAL A 161 7.44 -10.25 11.81
CA VAL A 161 6.46 -9.80 12.82
C VAL A 161 5.41 -10.88 13.08
N HIS A 162 4.94 -11.55 12.02
CA HIS A 162 3.89 -12.55 12.16
C HIS A 162 4.37 -13.87 12.74
N PHE A 163 5.50 -14.39 12.26
CA PHE A 163 5.96 -15.75 12.55
C PHE A 163 7.06 -15.85 13.61
N VAL A 164 7.81 -14.77 13.86
CA VAL A 164 8.88 -14.74 14.87
C VAL A 164 8.45 -13.96 16.10
N LEU A 165 7.82 -12.79 15.92
CA LEU A 165 7.32 -11.99 17.04
C LEU A 165 5.92 -12.40 17.50
N TYR A 166 5.24 -13.28 16.76
CA TYR A 166 3.88 -13.74 17.03
C TYR A 166 2.88 -12.58 17.21
N ARG A 167 3.08 -11.47 16.49
CA ARG A 167 2.19 -10.31 16.55
C ARG A 167 1.18 -10.33 15.40
N PRO A 168 -0.09 -9.95 15.65
CA PRO A 168 -1.05 -9.72 14.58
C PRO A 168 -0.64 -8.48 13.77
N ASN A 169 -1.24 -8.31 12.59
CA ASN A 169 -1.07 -7.12 11.74
C ASN A 169 0.37 -6.89 11.24
N GLY A 170 1.11 -7.98 11.00
CA GLY A 170 2.50 -7.94 10.55
C GLY A 170 2.72 -7.06 9.32
N LEU A 171 1.79 -7.06 8.36
CA LEU A 171 1.81 -6.19 7.18
C LEU A 171 1.85 -4.69 7.53
N LEU A 172 0.91 -4.26 8.38
CA LEU A 172 0.76 -2.85 8.77
C LEU A 172 1.99 -2.37 9.56
N LEU A 173 2.43 -3.20 10.51
CA LEU A 173 3.61 -2.93 11.32
C LEU A 173 4.87 -2.87 10.45
N ALA A 174 5.11 -3.85 9.59
CA ALA A 174 6.28 -3.88 8.71
C ALA A 174 6.34 -2.64 7.80
N LEU A 175 5.22 -2.28 7.16
CA LEU A 175 5.18 -1.08 6.33
C LEU A 175 5.44 0.18 7.15
N ALA A 176 4.87 0.31 8.36
CA ALA A 176 5.09 1.50 9.20
C ALA A 176 6.56 1.61 9.63
N PHE A 177 7.17 0.53 10.12
CA PHE A 177 8.56 0.56 10.58
C PHE A 177 9.58 0.71 9.46
N LEU A 178 9.29 0.22 8.26
CA LEU A 178 10.19 0.34 7.10
C LEU A 178 9.96 1.61 6.28
N SER A 179 8.82 2.29 6.44
CA SER A 179 8.52 3.56 5.74
C SER A 179 9.62 4.63 5.87
N PRO A 180 10.26 4.86 7.03
CA PRO A 180 11.39 5.79 7.16
C PRO A 180 12.64 5.42 6.35
N LEU A 181 12.74 4.19 5.83
CA LEU A 181 13.82 3.76 4.95
C LEU A 181 13.67 4.32 3.52
N VAL A 182 12.46 4.72 3.12
CA VAL A 182 12.17 5.18 1.75
C VAL A 182 13.03 6.38 1.33
N PRO A 183 13.19 7.45 2.14
CA PRO A 183 14.13 8.54 1.81
C PRO A 183 15.58 8.08 1.64
N LEU A 184 16.02 7.03 2.34
CA LEU A 184 17.34 6.45 2.17
C LEU A 184 17.43 5.67 0.86
N LEU A 185 16.42 4.85 0.54
CA LEU A 185 16.33 4.14 -0.73
C LEU A 185 16.29 5.09 -1.92
N ASP A 186 15.58 6.20 -1.83
CA ASP A 186 15.55 7.23 -2.88
C ASP A 186 16.91 7.93 -3.06
N ARG A 187 17.74 8.00 -2.02
CA ARG A 187 19.11 8.52 -2.11
C ARG A 187 20.07 7.51 -2.73
N LEU A 188 19.96 6.22 -2.36
CA LEU A 188 20.82 5.15 -2.84
C LEU A 188 20.47 4.70 -4.26
N LEU A 189 19.18 4.70 -4.60
CA LEU A 189 18.62 4.26 -5.87
C LEU A 189 17.72 5.37 -6.44
N PRO A 190 18.29 6.46 -6.97
CA PRO A 190 17.51 7.59 -7.48
C PRO A 190 16.63 7.18 -8.67
N GLY A 191 15.45 7.79 -8.78
CA GLY A 191 14.50 7.51 -9.86
C GLY A 191 13.62 8.71 -10.18
N LYS A 192 12.84 8.63 -11.27
CA LYS A 192 11.88 9.67 -11.63
C LYS A 192 10.75 9.72 -10.59
N ARG A 193 10.56 10.91 -10.02
CA ARG A 193 9.52 11.19 -9.05
C ARG A 193 8.15 11.13 -9.70
N TYR A 194 7.19 10.54 -8.98
CA TYR A 194 5.80 10.54 -9.43
C TYR A 194 5.20 11.95 -9.33
N ASP A 195 4.82 12.50 -10.49
CA ASP A 195 4.08 13.75 -10.63
C ASP A 195 2.64 13.46 -11.11
N TRP A 196 1.70 14.28 -10.66
CA TRP A 196 0.27 14.17 -11.00
C TRP A 196 -0.11 14.98 -12.22
N LYS A 197 0.82 15.75 -12.81
CA LYS A 197 0.55 16.55 -14.00
C LYS A 197 0.26 15.63 -15.20
N PRO A 198 -0.78 15.91 -16.00
CA PRO A 198 -0.94 15.24 -17.28
C PRO A 198 0.27 15.56 -18.15
N ASP A 199 0.69 14.61 -18.98
CA ASP A 199 1.68 14.87 -20.02
C ASP A 199 1.25 16.12 -20.81
N PRO A 200 2.19 16.99 -21.21
CA PRO A 200 1.85 18.14 -22.04
C PRO A 200 1.08 17.65 -23.25
N VAL A 201 -0.12 18.20 -23.48
CA VAL A 201 -0.87 17.95 -24.72
C VAL A 201 0.10 18.23 -25.87
N PRO A 202 0.32 17.27 -26.81
CA PRO A 202 1.19 17.52 -27.95
C PRO A 202 0.71 18.80 -28.62
N ALA A 203 1.61 19.78 -28.79
CA ALA A 203 1.26 21.02 -29.45
C ALA A 203 0.60 20.66 -30.78
N THR A 204 -0.67 21.04 -30.93
CA THR A 204 -1.40 20.91 -32.20
C THR A 204 -0.53 21.58 -33.26
N ALA A 205 -0.12 20.80 -34.27
CA ALA A 205 0.66 21.32 -35.39
C ALA A 205 0.00 22.60 -35.92
N PRO A 206 0.78 23.67 -36.20
CA PRO A 206 0.21 24.90 -36.71
C PRO A 206 -0.61 24.58 -37.98
N PRO A 207 -1.79 25.22 -38.17
CA PRO A 207 -2.59 24.98 -39.35
C PRO A 207 -1.72 25.23 -40.57
N LEU A 208 -1.65 24.25 -41.47
CA LEU A 208 -1.01 24.39 -42.77
C LEU A 208 -1.62 25.63 -43.42
N LEU A 209 -0.79 26.66 -43.57
CA LEU A 209 -1.14 27.88 -44.30
C LEU A 209 -1.56 27.42 -45.69
N ALA A 210 -2.87 27.48 -45.94
CA ALA A 210 -3.43 27.30 -47.27
C ALA A 210 -2.64 28.22 -48.21
N GLU A 211 -1.98 27.62 -49.19
CA GLU A 211 -1.17 28.32 -50.16
C GLU A 211 -1.99 29.43 -50.82
N ARG A 212 -1.68 30.68 -50.47
CA ARG A 212 -1.82 31.77 -51.43
C ARG A 212 -0.73 31.56 -52.47
N ARG A 213 -1.11 31.21 -53.70
CA ARG A 213 -0.69 31.92 -54.94
C ARG A 213 -0.98 31.11 -56.23
N LEU A 214 -1.58 31.83 -57.19
CA LEU A 214 -1.46 31.73 -58.66
C LEU A 214 -2.37 30.72 -59.38
N ALA A 215 -3.48 31.21 -59.94
CA ALA A 215 -3.67 31.50 -61.37
C ALA A 215 -5.12 31.92 -61.64
#